data_AF-A0A100WS06-F1
#
_entry.id   AF-A0A100WS06-F1
#
_cell.length_a   1.000
_cell.length_b   1.000
_cell.length_c   1.000
_cell.angle_alpha   90.00
_cell.angle_beta   90.00
_cell.angle_gamma   90.00
#
_symmetry.space_group_name_H-M   'P 1'
#
loop_
_entity.id
_entity.type
_entity.pdbx_description
1 polymer ?
#
loop_
_entity_poly.entity_id
_entity_poly.type
_entity_poly.pdbx_seq_one_letter_code
_entity_poly.pdbx_strand_id
1 'polypeptide(L)'
;MSNLYGRPTAAELVAAVAEFLDTEVRDSESVPAPVKFQARVAANALRMVERELLASGAPAAEAALAEVGFRNEADLAAAIRAGELDDRADDVTDCLRVLVRHRLAAAHPGYDEP
;
A
#
# COMPACT_ATOMS: atom_id res chain seq x y z
N MET A 1 -2.21 17.50 5.16
CA MET A 1 -2.50 18.84 5.72
C MET A 1 -1.58 19.06 6.91
N SER A 2 -0.64 20.01 6.80
CA SER A 2 0.27 20.35 7.91
C SER A 2 -0.50 21.17 8.96
N ASN A 3 -0.44 20.73 10.22
CA ASN A 3 -1.06 21.42 11.36
C ASN A 3 -0.39 22.79 11.53
N LEU A 4 -1.14 23.83 11.92
CA LEU A 4 -0.64 25.20 12.18
C LEU A 4 0.59 25.24 13.10
N TYR A 5 0.80 24.19 13.90
CA TYR A 5 1.94 24.01 14.80
C TYR A 5 3.13 23.23 14.20
N GLY A 6 3.15 22.94 12.90
CA GLY A 6 4.29 22.32 12.20
C GLY A 6 4.62 20.89 12.63
N ARG A 7 3.67 20.14 13.21
CA ARG A 7 3.91 18.75 13.60
C ARG A 7 3.99 17.87 12.35
N PRO A 8 4.98 16.95 12.28
CA PRO A 8 5.09 16.04 11.16
C PRO A 8 3.86 15.13 11.07
N THR A 9 3.48 14.81 9.84
CA THR A 9 2.49 13.81 9.48
C THR A 9 2.98 12.41 9.84
N ALA A 10 2.05 11.44 9.91
CA ALA A 10 2.42 10.05 10.12
C ALA A 10 3.36 9.54 9.01
N ALA A 11 3.14 9.93 7.76
CA ALA A 11 4.01 9.58 6.64
C ALA A 11 5.43 10.13 6.83
N GLU A 12 5.58 11.41 7.22
CA GLU A 12 6.89 12.03 7.48
C GLU A 12 7.62 11.35 8.65
N LEU A 13 6.90 10.96 9.71
CA LEU A 13 7.49 10.22 10.83
C LEU A 13 7.98 8.83 10.40
N VAL A 14 7.18 8.11 9.61
CA VAL A 14 7.54 6.78 9.09
C VAL A 14 8.75 6.88 8.16
N ALA A 15 8.78 7.88 7.27
CA ALA A 15 9.89 8.14 6.37
C ALA A 15 11.20 8.40 7.14
N ALA A 16 11.15 9.25 8.18
CA ALA A 16 12.30 9.55 9.01
C ALA A 16 12.87 8.31 9.73
N VAL A 17 12.00 7.41 10.21
CA VAL A 17 12.45 6.14 10.83
C VAL A 17 13.06 5.20 9.78
N ALA A 18 12.45 5.10 8.60
CA ALA A 18 12.99 4.29 7.51
C ALA A 18 14.37 4.76 7.07
N GLU A 19 14.58 6.08 6.98
CA GLU A 19 15.88 6.69 6.67
C GLU A 19 16.93 6.39 7.74
N PHE A 20 16.61 6.56 9.02
CA PHE A 20 17.50 6.22 10.13
C PHE A 20 17.95 4.75 10.10
N LEU A 21 17.01 3.82 9.84
CA LEU A 21 17.34 2.40 9.75
C LEU A 21 18.27 2.09 8.57
N ASP A 22 18.09 2.77 7.44
CA ASP A 22 18.88 2.55 6.23
C ASP A 22 20.23 3.24 6.22
N THR A 23 20.43 4.25 7.06
CA THR A 23 21.67 5.01 7.17
C THR A 23 22.37 4.64 8.47
N GLU A 24 21.98 5.27 9.58
CA GLU A 24 22.63 5.15 10.89
C GLU A 24 22.74 3.71 11.39
N VAL A 25 21.70 2.87 11.23
CA VAL A 25 21.75 1.48 11.72
C VAL A 25 22.49 0.56 10.75
N ARG A 26 22.22 0.67 9.45
CA ARG A 26 22.78 -0.25 8.45
C ARG A 26 24.26 0.03 8.18
N ASP A 27 24.66 1.29 8.20
CA ASP A 27 26.03 1.71 7.90
C ASP A 27 26.93 1.71 9.16
N SER A 28 26.35 1.57 10.36
CA SER A 28 27.12 1.46 11.60
C SER A 28 27.96 0.18 11.67
N GLU A 29 29.25 0.33 11.95
CA GLU A 29 30.20 -0.78 12.15
C GLU A 29 29.93 -1.58 13.43
N SER A 30 29.21 -1.02 14.41
CA SER A 30 28.93 -1.68 15.69
C SER A 30 27.71 -2.61 15.65
N VAL A 31 26.93 -2.58 14.56
CA VAL A 31 25.71 -3.38 14.40
C VAL A 31 26.01 -4.73 13.73
N PRO A 32 25.63 -5.88 14.32
CA PRO A 32 25.84 -7.19 13.71
C PRO A 32 25.12 -7.35 12.36
N ALA A 33 25.73 -8.08 11.42
CA ALA A 33 25.18 -8.29 10.08
C ALA A 33 23.72 -8.82 10.04
N PRO A 34 23.30 -9.78 10.90
CA PRO A 34 21.90 -10.21 10.94
C PRO A 34 20.93 -9.08 11.29
N VAL A 35 21.34 -8.15 12.16
CA VAL A 35 20.54 -6.99 12.55
C VAL A 35 20.46 -5.98 11.41
N LYS A 36 21.57 -5.76 10.68
CA LYS A 36 21.57 -4.91 9.47
C LYS A 36 20.59 -5.42 8.40
N PHE A 37 20.49 -6.74 8.24
CA PHE A 37 19.49 -7.34 7.35
C PHE A 37 18.06 -7.03 7.82
N GLN A 38 17.77 -7.23 9.11
CA GLN A 38 16.45 -6.92 9.67
C GLN A 38 16.11 -5.42 9.58
N ALA A 39 17.11 -4.53 9.75
CA ALA A 39 16.93 -3.09 9.58
C ALA A 39 16.50 -2.75 8.14
N ARG A 40 17.10 -3.38 7.13
CA ARG A 40 16.69 -3.22 5.73
C ARG A 40 15.26 -3.73 5.50
N VAL A 41 14.88 -4.87 6.08
CA VAL A 41 13.51 -5.40 5.98
C VAL A 41 12.51 -4.43 6.61
N ALA A 42 12.81 -3.93 7.80
CA ALA A 42 11.98 -2.96 8.51
C ALA A 42 11.85 -1.64 7.74
N ALA A 43 12.96 -1.10 7.19
CA ALA A 43 12.94 0.11 6.37
C ALA A 43 12.05 -0.08 5.12
N ASN A 44 12.11 -1.24 4.46
CA ASN A 44 11.24 -1.53 3.32
C ASN A 44 9.76 -1.62 3.70
N ALA A 45 9.45 -2.26 4.83
CA ALA A 45 8.08 -2.31 5.35
C ALA A 45 7.55 -0.91 5.70
N LEU A 46 8.38 -0.07 6.32
CA LEU A 46 8.01 1.32 6.63
C LEU A 46 7.77 2.13 5.36
N ARG A 47 8.57 1.95 4.31
CA ARG A 47 8.33 2.60 3.00
C ARG A 47 7.02 2.15 2.34
N MET A 48 6.59 0.90 2.55
CA MET A 48 5.27 0.46 2.11
C MET A 48 4.17 1.24 2.85
N VAL A 49 4.27 1.31 4.18
CA VAL A 49 3.34 2.07 5.02
C VAL A 49 3.34 3.56 4.67
N GLU A 50 4.51 4.15 4.39
CA GLU A 50 4.62 5.53 3.92
C GLU A 50 3.80 5.76 2.65
N ARG A 51 3.95 4.88 1.64
CA ARG A 51 3.18 4.98 0.40
C ARG A 51 1.67 4.85 0.63
N GLU A 52 1.25 3.94 1.51
CA GLU A 52 -0.16 3.81 1.90
C GLU A 52 -0.69 5.09 2.56
N LEU A 53 0.08 5.68 3.47
CA LEU A 53 -0.28 6.93 4.15
C LEU A 53 -0.34 8.13 3.18
N LEU A 54 0.54 8.17 2.19
CA LEU A 54 0.57 9.22 1.16
C LEU A 54 -0.54 9.05 0.12
N ALA A 55 -0.98 7.82 -0.14
CA ALA A 55 -2.10 7.50 -1.02
C ALA A 55 -3.47 7.79 -0.37
N SER A 56 -3.58 8.85 0.45
CA SER A 56 -4.76 9.15 1.26
C SER A 56 -6.03 9.22 0.39
N GLY A 57 -6.86 8.17 0.49
CA GLY A 57 -8.00 7.93 -0.38
C GLY A 57 -7.60 7.15 -1.63
N ALA A 58 -8.31 6.06 -1.92
CA ALA A 58 -8.10 5.26 -3.13
C ALA A 58 -9.24 5.52 -4.13
N PRO A 59 -9.40 6.75 -4.67
CA PRO A 59 -10.58 7.13 -5.44
C PRO A 59 -10.77 6.26 -6.68
N ALA A 60 -9.68 5.78 -7.29
CA ALA A 60 -9.74 4.83 -8.40
C ALA A 60 -10.26 3.45 -7.96
N ALA A 61 -9.87 2.98 -6.77
CA ALA A 61 -10.36 1.72 -6.21
C ALA A 61 -11.84 1.83 -5.79
N GLU A 62 -12.21 2.95 -5.17
CA GLU A 62 -13.60 3.24 -4.81
C GLU A 62 -14.50 3.38 -6.04
N ALA A 63 -14.02 4.07 -7.08
CA ALA A 63 -14.73 4.18 -8.36
C ALA A 63 -14.91 2.82 -9.04
N ALA A 64 -13.84 2.01 -9.10
CA ALA A 64 -13.92 0.67 -9.68
C ALA A 64 -14.93 -0.23 -8.95
N LEU A 65 -14.97 -0.18 -7.61
CA LEU A 65 -15.99 -0.89 -6.83
C LEU A 65 -17.41 -0.38 -7.14
N ALA A 66 -17.57 0.93 -7.25
CA ALA A 66 -18.87 1.53 -7.56
C ALA A 66 -19.37 1.14 -8.96
N GLU A 67 -18.49 1.00 -9.96
CA GLU A 67 -18.83 0.56 -11.32
C GLU A 67 -19.41 -0.87 -11.36
N VAL A 68 -18.93 -1.75 -10.48
CA VAL A 68 -19.51 -3.10 -10.31
C VAL A 68 -20.67 -3.14 -9.30
N GLY A 69 -21.05 -2.00 -8.73
CA GLY A 69 -22.23 -1.86 -7.86
C GLY A 69 -21.98 -2.07 -6.36
N PHE A 70 -20.72 -2.05 -5.91
CA PHE A 70 -20.35 -2.33 -4.52
C PHE A 70 -19.68 -1.13 -3.86
N ARG A 71 -19.88 -0.99 -2.55
CA ARG A 71 -19.28 0.09 -1.74
C ARG A 71 -17.98 -0.33 -1.06
N ASN A 72 -17.75 -1.63 -0.97
CA ASN A 72 -16.59 -2.22 -0.31
C ASN A 72 -16.33 -3.62 -0.89
N GLU A 73 -15.10 -4.08 -0.68
CA GLU A 73 -14.64 -5.38 -1.19
C GLU A 73 -15.28 -6.59 -0.49
N ALA A 74 -15.77 -6.43 0.74
CA ALA A 74 -16.40 -7.52 1.46
C ALA A 74 -17.74 -7.91 0.81
N ASP A 75 -18.53 -6.92 0.43
CA ASP A 75 -19.79 -7.10 -0.29
C ASP A 75 -19.53 -7.68 -1.69
N LEU A 76 -18.55 -7.13 -2.42
CA LEU A 76 -18.13 -7.67 -3.72
C LEU A 76 -17.71 -9.15 -3.61
N ALA A 77 -16.86 -9.49 -2.63
CA ALA A 77 -16.39 -10.85 -2.43
C ALA A 77 -17.52 -11.81 -2.04
N ALA A 78 -18.55 -11.34 -1.32
CA ALA A 78 -19.73 -12.14 -1.01
C ALA A 78 -20.54 -12.45 -2.28
N ALA A 79 -20.79 -11.46 -3.14
CA ALA A 79 -21.50 -11.63 -4.41
C ALA A 79 -20.76 -12.56 -5.38
N ILE A 80 -19.43 -12.42 -5.49
CA ILE A 80 -18.58 -13.35 -6.28
C ILE A 80 -18.76 -14.79 -5.78
N ARG A 81 -18.70 -15.03 -4.45
CA ARG A 81 -18.89 -16.38 -3.89
C ARG A 81 -20.29 -16.94 -4.09
N ALA A 82 -21.29 -16.06 -4.21
CA ALA A 82 -22.68 -16.44 -4.47
C ALA A 82 -22.96 -16.71 -5.96
N GLY A 83 -22.02 -16.42 -6.87
CA GLY A 83 -22.21 -16.54 -8.32
C GLY A 83 -23.10 -15.44 -8.91
N GLU A 84 -23.31 -14.35 -8.18
CA GLU A 84 -24.22 -13.26 -8.59
C GLU A 84 -23.66 -12.38 -9.72
N LEU A 85 -22.38 -12.56 -10.07
CA LEU A 85 -21.66 -11.74 -11.05
C LEU A 85 -21.09 -12.57 -12.21
N ASP A 86 -21.50 -13.84 -12.33
CA ASP A 86 -20.95 -14.77 -13.32
C ASP A 86 -21.27 -14.36 -14.77
N ASP A 87 -22.35 -13.60 -14.97
CA ASP A 87 -22.75 -13.02 -16.26
C ASP A 87 -21.92 -11.77 -16.65
N ARG A 88 -21.11 -11.25 -15.73
CA ARG A 88 -20.31 -10.02 -15.88
C ARG A 88 -18.87 -10.19 -15.42
N ALA A 89 -18.30 -11.38 -15.62
CA ALA A 89 -16.96 -11.73 -15.15
C ALA A 89 -15.85 -10.80 -15.64
N ASP A 90 -15.97 -10.25 -16.85
CA ASP A 90 -14.99 -9.30 -17.40
C ASP A 90 -14.98 -7.97 -16.61
N ASP A 91 -16.15 -7.39 -16.32
CA ASP A 91 -16.28 -6.18 -15.49
C ASP A 91 -15.66 -6.39 -14.10
N VAL A 92 -15.93 -7.56 -13.50
CA VAL A 92 -15.36 -7.93 -12.19
C VAL A 92 -13.84 -8.02 -12.28
N THR A 93 -13.32 -8.65 -13.32
CA THR A 93 -11.88 -8.82 -13.51
C THR A 93 -11.18 -7.47 -13.66
N ASP A 94 -11.77 -6.54 -14.42
CA ASP A 94 -11.22 -5.20 -14.59
C ASP A 94 -11.25 -4.38 -13.30
N CYS A 95 -12.34 -4.46 -12.53
CA CYS A 95 -12.39 -3.89 -11.18
C CYS A 95 -11.25 -4.46 -10.29
N LEU A 96 -11.11 -5.79 -10.23
CA LEU A 96 -10.08 -6.43 -9.41
C LEU A 96 -8.65 -6.04 -9.84
N ARG A 97 -8.39 -5.86 -11.13
CA ARG A 97 -7.09 -5.36 -11.62
C ARG A 97 -6.79 -3.96 -11.11
N VAL A 98 -7.77 -3.06 -11.04
CA VAL A 98 -7.60 -1.71 -10.46
C VAL A 98 -7.22 -1.82 -8.98
N LEU A 99 -7.95 -2.64 -8.21
CA LEU A 99 -7.67 -2.84 -6.78
C LEU A 99 -6.27 -3.40 -6.54
N VAL A 100 -5.86 -4.40 -7.34
CA VAL A 100 -4.55 -5.04 -7.22
C VAL A 100 -3.43 -4.07 -7.61
N ARG A 101 -3.58 -3.30 -8.70
CA ARG A 101 -2.58 -2.27 -9.08
C ARG A 101 -2.38 -1.25 -7.97
N HIS A 102 -3.46 -0.81 -7.32
CA HIS A 102 -3.35 0.12 -6.19
C HIS A 102 -2.53 -0.49 -5.03
N ARG A 103 -2.75 -1.77 -4.70
CA ARG A 103 -1.96 -2.48 -3.69
C ARG A 103 -0.50 -2.67 -4.12
N LEU A 104 -0.25 -3.00 -5.39
CA LEU A 104 1.11 -3.17 -5.91
C LEU A 104 1.88 -1.86 -5.87
N ALA A 105 1.27 -0.73 -6.23
CA ALA A 105 1.91 0.58 -6.12
C ALA A 105 2.42 0.87 -4.69
N ALA A 106 1.73 0.39 -3.66
CA ALA A 106 2.19 0.48 -2.28
C ALA A 106 3.21 -0.61 -1.90
N ALA A 107 2.92 -1.88 -2.20
CA ALA A 107 3.73 -3.00 -1.72
C ALA A 107 5.01 -3.22 -2.53
N HIS A 108 4.91 -3.11 -3.86
CA HIS A 108 5.99 -3.36 -4.79
C HIS A 108 5.86 -2.45 -6.02
N PRO A 109 6.26 -1.16 -5.92
CA PRO A 109 6.23 -0.24 -7.05
C PRO A 109 6.92 -0.82 -8.29
N GLY A 110 6.31 -0.65 -9.47
CA GLY A 110 6.84 -1.13 -10.76
C GLY A 110 6.65 -2.62 -11.05
N TYR A 111 5.99 -3.38 -10.17
CA TYR A 111 5.76 -4.82 -10.39
C TYR A 111 4.75 -5.12 -11.50
N ASP A 112 3.88 -4.17 -11.81
CA ASP A 112 2.89 -4.25 -12.88
C ASP A 112 3.42 -3.73 -14.24
N GLU A 113 4.70 -3.37 -14.31
CA GLU A 113 5.39 -2.97 -15.54
C GLU A 113 6.16 -4.17 -16.16
N PRO A 114 6.24 -4.28 -17.51
CA PRO A 114 6.92 -5.39 -18.20
C PRO A 114 8.45 -5.40 -18.11
#